data_AF-A0A2V5R5X5-F1
#
_entry.id   AF-A0A2V5R5X5-F1
#
_cell.length_a   1.000
_cell.length_b   1.000
_cell.length_c   1.000
_cell.angle_alpha   90.00
_cell.angle_beta   90.00
_cell.angle_gamma   90.00
#
_symmetry.space_group_name_H-M   'P 1'
#
loop_
_entity.id
_entity.type
_entity.pdbx_description
1 polymer ?
#
loop_
_entity_poly.entity_id
_entity_poly.type
_entity_poly.pdbx_seq_one_letter_code
_entity_poly.pdbx_strand_id
1 'polypeptide(L)'
;MPSRFVLDYLLRRFVGMRTPYPAALPLSAISRASSQIAQKQVAIRIRKRPLTLSGAKSLSMVGYKEFLDCARQQHFVQDPDAAVKAVCGILASRFEEGDARKFTSKLPQPLTTERLRGHQANPPEISVEDAASTLVQQFQISPEQAAELFRSLTHFARNAVGREVFEKAAQSLPRDWAELLTT
;
A
#
# COMPACT_ATOMS: atom_id res chain seq x y z
N MET A 1 14.10 -18.27 -9.37
CA MET A 1 15.18 -17.26 -9.48
C MET A 1 14.63 -16.10 -10.29
N PRO A 2 14.18 -15.00 -9.65
CA PRO A 2 13.77 -13.81 -10.39
C PRO A 2 14.90 -13.34 -11.30
N SER A 3 14.57 -13.02 -12.55
CA SER A 3 15.51 -12.31 -13.41
C SER A 3 15.88 -10.97 -12.76
N ARG A 4 17.16 -10.77 -12.44
CA ARG A 4 17.73 -9.54 -11.88
C ARG A 4 17.23 -8.26 -12.55
N PHE A 5 16.94 -8.32 -13.86
CA PHE A 5 16.38 -7.25 -14.67
C PHE A 5 14.99 -6.77 -14.22
N VAL A 6 14.14 -7.68 -13.79
CA VAL A 6 12.77 -7.36 -13.39
C VAL A 6 12.74 -6.67 -12.03
N LEU A 7 13.57 -7.17 -11.11
CA LEU A 7 13.77 -6.53 -9.80
C LEU A 7 14.37 -5.12 -9.95
N ASP A 8 15.41 -4.96 -10.78
CA ASP A 8 16.06 -3.64 -10.99
C ASP A 8 15.10 -2.62 -11.63
N TYR A 9 14.25 -3.06 -12.57
CA TYR A 9 13.23 -2.20 -13.19
C TYR A 9 12.18 -1.72 -12.17
N LEU A 10 11.62 -2.63 -11.37
CA LEU A 10 10.63 -2.28 -10.36
C LEU A 10 11.26 -1.37 -9.29
N LEU A 11 12.45 -1.71 -8.81
CA LEU A 11 13.19 -0.87 -7.86
C LEU A 11 13.45 0.54 -8.40
N ARG A 12 13.94 0.69 -9.63
CA ARG A 12 14.16 2.02 -10.23
C ARG A 12 12.87 2.81 -10.40
N ARG A 13 11.76 2.16 -10.74
CA ARG A 13 10.46 2.82 -10.95
C ARG A 13 9.85 3.33 -9.65
N PHE A 14 9.92 2.55 -8.57
CA PHE A 14 9.32 2.91 -7.30
C PHE A 14 10.22 3.81 -6.43
N VAL A 15 11.54 3.80 -6.61
CA VAL A 15 12.46 4.75 -5.97
C VAL A 15 12.17 6.21 -6.38
N GLY A 16 11.71 6.45 -7.62
CA GLY A 16 11.34 7.77 -8.13
C GLY A 16 9.96 8.30 -7.68
N MET A 17 9.19 7.54 -6.90
CA MET A 17 7.89 7.98 -6.36
C MET A 17 7.96 8.56 -4.94
N ARG A 18 9.17 8.66 -4.38
CA ARG A 18 9.44 9.54 -3.23
C ARG A 18 9.21 10.97 -3.69
N THR A 19 8.08 11.57 -3.31
CA THR A 19 7.89 13.01 -3.50
C THR A 19 9.06 13.74 -2.85
N PRO A 20 9.66 14.77 -3.48
CA PRO A 20 10.63 15.60 -2.79
C PRO A 20 9.90 16.29 -1.63
N TYR A 21 10.18 15.84 -0.41
CA TYR A 21 9.79 16.57 0.79
C TYR A 21 10.47 17.95 0.72
N PRO A 22 9.77 19.05 1.02
CA PRO A 22 10.40 20.35 1.11
C PRO A 22 11.49 20.29 2.19
N ALA A 23 12.65 20.86 1.86
CA ALA A 23 13.86 20.90 2.66
C ALA A 23 13.55 21.13 4.15
N ALA A 24 14.09 20.24 4.99
CA ALA A 24 14.09 20.37 6.44
C ALA A 24 14.55 21.78 6.85
N LEU A 25 13.71 22.44 7.64
CA LEU A 25 14.05 23.68 8.33
C LEU A 25 15.31 23.46 9.20
N PRO A 26 16.24 24.43 9.26
CA PRO A 26 17.48 24.28 10.01
C PRO A 26 17.24 24.10 11.53
N LEU A 27 17.98 23.15 12.12
CA LEU A 27 17.99 22.72 13.52
C LEU A 27 18.51 23.77 14.52
N SER A 28 18.03 25.01 14.45
CA SER A 28 18.36 26.07 15.43
C SER A 28 17.16 26.59 16.22
N ALA A 29 15.95 26.07 15.99
CA ALA A 29 14.74 26.49 16.69
C ALA A 29 14.31 25.55 17.84
N ILE A 30 15.01 24.44 18.10
CA ILE A 30 14.71 23.51 19.21
C ILE A 30 15.67 23.77 20.37
N SER A 31 15.56 24.92 21.02
CA SER A 31 16.40 25.23 22.20
C SER A 31 15.65 25.87 23.38
N ARG A 32 14.31 26.02 23.31
CA ARG A 32 13.53 26.53 24.45
C ARG A 32 12.12 25.95 24.51
N ALA A 33 11.98 24.67 24.80
CA ALA A 33 10.69 24.10 25.23
C ALA A 33 10.82 22.86 26.14
N SER A 34 11.99 22.59 26.71
CA SER A 34 12.21 21.43 27.62
C SER A 34 11.95 21.73 29.10
N SER A 35 11.17 22.75 29.44
CA SER A 35 10.94 23.10 30.84
C SER A 35 9.54 23.66 31.08
N GLN A 36 8.49 22.92 30.72
CA GLN A 36 7.16 23.17 31.30
C GLN A 36 6.11 22.07 31.07
N ILE A 37 6.46 20.78 31.17
CA ILE A 37 5.43 19.74 31.38
C ILE A 37 5.95 18.71 32.40
N ALA A 38 6.36 19.23 33.56
CA ALA A 38 6.20 18.49 34.80
C ALA A 38 4.83 18.86 35.37
N GLN A 39 4.14 17.86 35.92
CA GLN A 39 2.89 17.97 36.69
C GLN A 39 1.59 18.07 35.87
N LYS A 40 1.07 16.91 35.46
CA LYS A 40 -0.31 16.49 35.76
C LYS A 40 -0.52 15.02 35.38
N GLN A 41 -0.21 14.14 36.33
CA GLN A 41 -0.84 12.82 36.39
C GLN A 41 -2.33 13.02 36.71
N VAL A 42 -3.25 12.57 35.85
CA VAL A 42 -4.63 12.27 36.27
C VAL A 42 -5.19 11.09 35.46
N ALA A 43 -5.39 9.99 36.18
CA ALA A 43 -6.36 8.92 35.98
C ALA A 43 -6.47 8.24 34.60
N ILE A 44 -5.80 7.08 34.47
CA ILE A 44 -6.14 6.04 33.49
C ILE A 44 -7.49 5.43 33.91
N ARG A 45 -8.58 5.89 33.28
CA ARG A 45 -9.90 5.25 33.39
C ARG A 45 -10.07 4.33 32.18
N ILE A 46 -9.78 3.04 32.40
CA ILE A 46 -10.11 1.96 31.47
C ILE A 46 -11.63 1.99 31.23
N ARG A 47 -12.06 2.60 30.12
CA ARG A 47 -13.41 2.42 29.59
C ARG A 47 -13.31 1.37 28.49
N LYS A 48 -13.76 0.15 28.81
CA LYS A 48 -14.22 -0.84 27.84
C LYS A 48 -15.19 -0.13 26.89
N ARG A 49 -14.76 0.19 25.66
CA ARG A 49 -15.70 0.59 24.62
C ARG A 49 -16.21 -0.72 23.98
N PRO A 50 -17.51 -1.00 24.04
CA PRO A 50 -18.08 -2.09 23.28
C PRO A 50 -17.86 -1.80 21.79
N LEU A 51 -17.36 -2.79 21.06
CA LEU A 51 -17.37 -2.82 19.60
C LEU A 51 -18.84 -2.85 19.16
N THR A 52 -19.46 -1.68 19.05
CA THR A 52 -20.74 -1.55 18.37
C THR A 52 -20.47 -1.62 16.87
N LEU A 53 -20.50 -2.86 16.35
CA LEU A 53 -20.83 -3.15 14.96
C LEU A 53 -22.28 -2.70 14.72
N SER A 54 -22.46 -1.41 14.47
CA SER A 54 -23.72 -0.88 13.92
C SER A 54 -23.40 0.34 13.09
N GLY A 55 -23.65 0.22 11.80
CA GLY A 55 -23.40 1.26 10.83
C GLY A 55 -23.15 0.66 9.46
N ALA A 56 -24.20 0.09 8.87
CA ALA A 56 -24.31 -0.01 7.42
C ALA A 56 -24.12 1.39 6.82
N LYS A 57 -22.88 1.75 6.50
CA LYS A 57 -22.58 2.89 5.63
C LYS A 57 -22.66 2.38 4.20
N SER A 58 -23.84 2.60 3.63
CA SER A 58 -24.01 3.09 2.27
C SER A 58 -22.69 3.58 1.65
N LEU A 59 -22.24 2.86 0.61
CA LEU A 59 -21.32 3.27 -0.47
C LEU A 59 -20.63 4.64 -0.27
N SER A 60 -19.75 4.77 0.72
CA SER A 60 -18.82 5.89 0.80
C SER A 60 -17.53 5.44 0.12
N MET A 61 -17.21 6.04 -1.03
CA MET A 61 -15.93 5.85 -1.72
C MET A 61 -14.79 5.78 -0.69
N VAL A 62 -14.06 4.68 -0.67
CA VAL A 62 -12.89 4.52 0.21
C VAL A 62 -11.87 5.59 -0.19
N GLY A 63 -11.55 6.50 0.73
CA GLY A 63 -10.58 7.55 0.50
C GLY A 63 -9.15 7.03 0.56
N TYR A 64 -8.20 7.86 0.09
CA TYR A 64 -6.77 7.50 0.15
C TYR A 64 -6.25 7.43 1.58
N LYS A 65 -6.86 8.18 2.51
CA LYS A 65 -6.50 8.14 3.92
C LYS A 65 -6.67 6.73 4.51
N GLU A 66 -7.72 6.02 4.12
CA GLU A 66 -8.02 4.69 4.59
C GLU A 66 -6.98 3.67 4.09
N PHE A 67 -6.45 3.86 2.88
CA PHE A 67 -5.28 3.09 2.41
C PHE A 67 -4.04 3.37 3.25
N LEU A 68 -3.77 4.65 3.56
CA LEU A 68 -2.64 5.02 4.42
C LEU A 68 -2.80 4.45 5.83
N ASP A 69 -4.01 4.46 6.38
CA ASP A 69 -4.28 3.92 7.71
C ASP A 69 -4.11 2.38 7.73
N CYS A 70 -4.50 1.68 6.66
CA CYS A 70 -4.21 0.25 6.50
C CYS A 70 -2.70 -0.04 6.49
N ALA A 71 -1.91 0.76 5.76
CA ALA A 71 -0.46 0.62 5.75
C ALA A 71 0.18 1.00 7.11
N ARG A 72 -0.34 2.01 7.83
CA ARG A 72 0.16 2.41 9.16
C ARG A 72 -0.06 1.37 10.25
N GLN A 73 -1.06 0.51 10.10
CA GLN A 73 -1.27 -0.62 11.02
C GLN A 73 -0.11 -1.62 10.95
N GLN A 74 0.64 -1.61 9.86
CA GLN A 74 1.87 -2.39 9.69
C GLN A 74 3.02 -1.61 10.34
N HIS A 75 3.32 -1.89 11.61
CA HIS A 75 4.29 -1.12 12.42
C HIS A 75 5.72 -1.07 11.84
N PHE A 76 6.05 -1.98 10.92
CA PHE A 76 7.33 -2.04 10.22
C PHE A 76 7.41 -1.13 8.97
N VAL A 77 6.30 -0.51 8.55
CA VAL A 77 6.26 0.40 7.40
C VAL A 77 6.59 1.82 7.84
N GLN A 78 7.76 2.30 7.40
CA GLN A 78 8.20 3.68 7.68
C GLN A 78 7.51 4.73 6.78
N ASP A 79 7.19 4.35 5.54
CA ASP A 79 6.54 5.21 4.56
C ASP A 79 5.25 4.56 4.01
N PRO A 80 4.09 4.82 4.67
CA PRO A 80 2.80 4.27 4.27
C PRO A 80 2.37 4.68 2.86
N ASP A 81 2.72 5.90 2.42
CA ASP A 81 2.34 6.41 1.10
C ASP A 81 3.07 5.63 0.00
N ALA A 82 4.39 5.45 0.15
CA ALA A 82 5.18 4.64 -0.77
C ALA A 82 4.73 3.17 -0.76
N ALA A 83 4.42 2.60 0.40
CA ALA A 83 3.94 1.21 0.52
C ALA A 83 2.64 0.97 -0.25
N VAL A 84 1.64 1.84 -0.07
CA VAL A 84 0.37 1.75 -0.80
C VAL A 84 0.62 1.84 -2.31
N LYS A 85 1.41 2.81 -2.76
CA LYS A 85 1.72 2.99 -4.19
C LYS A 85 2.47 1.79 -4.77
N ALA A 86 3.40 1.21 -4.01
CA ALA A 86 4.14 0.02 -4.43
C ALA A 86 3.21 -1.17 -4.63
N VAL A 87 2.36 -1.48 -3.64
CA VAL A 87 1.43 -2.62 -3.73
C VAL A 87 0.39 -2.41 -4.84
N CYS A 88 -0.27 -1.24 -4.88
CA CYS A 88 -1.24 -0.96 -5.93
C CYS A 88 -0.58 -0.90 -7.33
N GLY A 89 0.68 -0.48 -7.41
CA GLY A 89 1.45 -0.49 -8.65
C GLY A 89 1.72 -1.91 -9.13
N ILE A 90 2.19 -2.78 -8.25
CA ILE A 90 2.42 -4.20 -8.53
C ILE A 90 1.12 -4.87 -9.03
N LEU A 91 -0.02 -4.62 -8.37
CA LEU A 91 -1.32 -5.15 -8.80
C LEU A 91 -1.72 -4.62 -10.18
N ALA A 92 -1.62 -3.31 -10.42
CA ALA A 92 -1.97 -2.69 -11.69
C ALA A 92 -1.07 -3.13 -12.86
N SER A 93 0.21 -3.42 -12.59
CA SER A 93 1.12 -4.02 -13.56
C SER A 93 0.78 -5.48 -13.83
N ARG A 94 0.16 -6.19 -12.89
CA ARG A 94 -0.22 -7.60 -13.10
C ARG A 94 -1.50 -7.79 -13.87
N PHE A 95 -2.44 -6.86 -13.74
CA PHE A 95 -3.68 -6.95 -14.50
C PHE A 95 -3.45 -6.62 -15.98
N GLU A 96 -4.22 -7.24 -16.87
CA GLU A 96 -4.29 -6.80 -18.26
C GLU A 96 -4.76 -5.34 -18.33
N GLU A 97 -4.42 -4.63 -19.42
CA GLU A 97 -4.70 -3.19 -19.57
C GLU A 97 -6.15 -2.82 -19.24
N GLY A 98 -7.12 -3.60 -19.72
CA GLY A 98 -8.54 -3.36 -19.47
C GLY A 98 -8.92 -3.48 -17.99
N ASP A 99 -8.36 -4.47 -17.29
CA ASP A 99 -8.69 -4.71 -15.88
C ASP A 99 -7.87 -3.80 -14.95
N ALA A 100 -6.64 -3.43 -15.33
CA ALA A 100 -5.85 -2.40 -14.65
C ALA A 100 -6.54 -1.03 -14.70
N ARG A 101 -7.14 -0.65 -15.84
CA ARG A 101 -7.93 0.59 -15.96
C ARG A 101 -9.16 0.56 -15.08
N LYS A 102 -9.89 -0.56 -15.04
CA LYS A 102 -11.05 -0.73 -14.14
C LYS A 102 -10.67 -0.73 -12.67
N PHE A 103 -9.53 -1.32 -12.33
CA PHE A 103 -8.99 -1.29 -10.97
C PHE A 103 -8.66 0.13 -10.54
N THR A 104 -7.85 0.83 -11.35
CA THR A 104 -7.37 2.17 -11.01
C THR A 104 -8.44 3.27 -11.13
N SER A 105 -9.49 3.09 -11.95
CA SER A 105 -10.60 4.06 -12.02
C SER A 105 -11.46 4.10 -10.76
N LYS A 106 -11.43 3.04 -9.94
CA LYS A 106 -12.15 2.95 -8.67
C LYS A 106 -11.28 3.30 -7.46
N LEU A 107 -9.97 3.52 -7.65
CA LEU A 107 -9.08 3.92 -6.57
C LEU A 107 -9.14 5.45 -6.32
N PRO A 108 -8.95 5.89 -5.07
CA PRO A 108 -8.88 7.30 -4.75
C PRO A 108 -7.57 7.94 -5.26
N GLN A 109 -7.60 9.23 -5.58
CA GLN A 109 -6.39 10.02 -5.83
C GLN A 109 -5.43 9.92 -4.62
N PRO A 110 -4.11 9.73 -4.81
CA PRO A 110 -3.34 9.86 -6.05
C PRO A 110 -3.14 8.56 -6.85
N LEU A 111 -3.91 7.50 -6.61
CA LEU A 111 -3.72 6.16 -7.16
C LEU A 111 -4.27 6.00 -8.60
N THR A 112 -3.77 6.81 -9.53
CA THR A 112 -4.20 6.78 -10.95
C THR A 112 -3.45 5.74 -11.77
N THR A 113 -4.02 5.33 -12.91
CA THR A 113 -3.36 4.42 -13.87
C THR A 113 -1.98 4.94 -14.29
N GLU A 114 -1.88 6.24 -14.57
CA GLU A 114 -0.64 6.91 -14.97
C GLU A 114 0.44 6.82 -13.89
N ARG A 115 0.05 6.91 -12.62
CA ARG A 115 0.99 6.80 -11.49
C ARG A 115 1.38 5.36 -11.20
N LEU A 116 0.40 4.44 -11.18
CA LEU A 116 0.59 3.06 -10.73
C LEU A 116 1.21 2.16 -11.80
N ARG A 117 0.77 2.28 -13.05
CA ARG A 117 1.23 1.47 -14.17
C ARG A 117 2.21 2.25 -15.05
N GLY A 118 2.00 3.56 -15.22
CA GLY A 118 2.73 4.34 -16.22
C GLY A 118 2.53 3.77 -17.64
N HIS A 119 3.29 4.27 -18.61
CA HIS A 119 3.26 3.79 -20.02
C HIS A 119 3.98 2.44 -20.19
N GLN A 120 3.76 1.48 -19.29
CA GLN A 120 4.33 0.14 -19.40
C GLN A 120 3.71 -0.59 -20.59
N ALA A 121 4.40 -0.60 -21.73
CA ALA A 121 3.98 -1.34 -22.92
C ALA A 121 3.97 -2.86 -22.70
N ASN A 122 4.86 -3.38 -21.83
CA ASN A 122 4.91 -4.77 -21.42
C ASN A 122 5.26 -4.86 -19.92
N PRO A 123 4.27 -5.03 -19.03
CA PRO A 123 4.56 -5.21 -17.61
C PRO A 123 5.25 -6.56 -17.39
N PRO A 124 6.37 -6.61 -16.64
CA PRO A 124 7.17 -7.81 -16.53
C PRO A 124 6.41 -8.90 -15.78
N GLU A 125 6.26 -10.11 -16.32
CA GLU A 125 5.65 -11.23 -15.60
C GLU A 125 6.51 -11.61 -14.39
N ILE A 126 5.96 -11.40 -13.18
CA ILE A 126 6.61 -11.72 -11.90
C ILE A 126 5.78 -12.71 -11.13
N SER A 127 6.43 -13.60 -10.38
CA SER A 127 5.76 -14.42 -9.38
C SER A 127 5.30 -13.56 -8.19
N VAL A 128 4.43 -14.12 -7.34
CA VAL A 128 4.03 -13.49 -6.07
C VAL A 128 5.25 -13.32 -5.15
N GLU A 129 6.18 -14.27 -5.17
CA GLU A 129 7.43 -14.23 -4.41
C GLU A 129 8.35 -13.10 -4.87
N ASP A 130 8.41 -12.85 -6.18
CA ASP A 130 9.20 -11.76 -6.76
C ASP A 130 8.58 -10.39 -6.44
N ALA A 131 7.25 -10.32 -6.37
CA ALA A 131 6.53 -9.14 -5.88
C ALA A 131 6.87 -8.85 -4.40
N ALA A 132 6.87 -9.87 -3.54
CA ALA A 132 7.28 -9.73 -2.15
C ALA A 132 8.77 -9.34 -2.03
N SER A 133 9.64 -9.94 -2.85
CA SER A 133 11.07 -9.61 -2.90
C SER A 133 11.33 -8.15 -3.28
N THR A 134 10.50 -7.58 -4.16
CA THR A 134 10.54 -6.16 -4.53
C THR A 134 10.24 -5.28 -3.31
N LEU A 135 9.24 -5.64 -2.49
CA LEU A 135 8.91 -4.91 -1.26
C LEU A 135 10.01 -5.04 -0.20
N VAL A 136 10.58 -6.24 -0.03
CA VAL A 136 11.73 -6.48 0.87
C VAL A 136 12.87 -5.51 0.54
N GLN A 137 13.24 -5.41 -0.73
CA GLN A 137 14.35 -4.55 -1.15
C GLN A 137 14.01 -3.06 -1.06
N GLN A 138 12.79 -2.67 -1.39
CA GLN A 138 12.38 -1.26 -1.41
C GLN A 138 12.20 -0.67 0.00
N PHE A 139 11.66 -1.47 0.94
CA PHE A 139 11.33 -1.01 2.29
C PHE A 139 12.31 -1.52 3.35
N GLN A 140 13.28 -2.37 2.98
CA GLN A 140 14.24 -3.00 3.90
C GLN A 140 13.54 -3.74 5.05
N ILE A 141 12.47 -4.46 4.72
CA ILE A 141 11.64 -5.25 5.65
C ILE A 141 11.90 -6.74 5.46
N SER A 142 11.51 -7.57 6.44
CA SER A 142 11.66 -9.02 6.30
C SER A 142 10.72 -9.60 5.22
N PRO A 143 11.01 -10.77 4.64
CA PRO A 143 10.12 -11.44 3.70
C PRO A 143 8.72 -11.68 4.25
N GLU A 144 8.61 -12.03 5.53
CA GLU A 144 7.33 -12.25 6.22
C GLU A 144 6.53 -10.94 6.31
N GLN A 145 7.19 -9.84 6.67
CA GLN A 145 6.60 -8.50 6.72
C GLN A 145 6.15 -8.02 5.33
N ALA A 146 6.94 -8.29 4.29
CA ALA A 146 6.58 -7.98 2.92
C ALA A 146 5.34 -8.76 2.46
N ALA A 147 5.27 -10.05 2.76
CA ALA A 147 4.11 -10.88 2.45
C ALA A 147 2.85 -10.41 3.21
N GLU A 148 3.00 -10.06 4.50
CA GLU A 148 1.91 -9.52 5.32
C GLU A 148 1.39 -8.20 4.76
N LEU A 149 2.28 -7.26 4.44
CA LEU A 149 1.95 -5.97 3.84
C LEU A 149 1.22 -6.14 2.51
N PHE A 150 1.76 -7.00 1.64
CA PHE A 150 1.20 -7.25 0.32
C PHE A 150 -0.21 -7.84 0.43
N ARG A 151 -0.39 -8.85 1.28
CA ARG A 151 -1.69 -9.49 1.52
C ARG A 151 -2.71 -8.51 2.11
N SER A 152 -2.31 -7.75 3.12
CA SER A 152 -3.19 -6.80 3.82
C SER A 152 -3.71 -5.71 2.87
N LEU A 153 -2.80 -5.06 2.13
CA LEU A 153 -3.16 -4.02 1.17
C LEU A 153 -3.92 -4.56 -0.05
N THR A 154 -3.60 -5.77 -0.52
CA THR A 154 -4.35 -6.42 -1.60
C THR A 154 -5.79 -6.70 -1.17
N HIS A 155 -5.98 -7.27 0.02
CA HIS A 155 -7.31 -7.53 0.57
C HIS A 155 -8.10 -6.24 0.78
N PHE A 156 -7.45 -5.19 1.28
CA PHE A 156 -8.06 -3.87 1.43
C PHE A 156 -8.48 -3.28 0.08
N ALA A 157 -7.58 -3.28 -0.91
CA ALA A 157 -7.84 -2.79 -2.27
C ALA A 157 -9.00 -3.56 -2.93
N ARG A 158 -9.05 -4.89 -2.76
CA ARG A 158 -10.17 -5.71 -3.25
C ARG A 158 -11.51 -5.29 -2.69
N ASN A 159 -11.58 -5.08 -1.38
CA ASN A 159 -12.83 -4.65 -0.74
C ASN A 159 -13.21 -3.21 -1.11
N ALA A 160 -12.23 -2.34 -1.39
CA ALA A 160 -12.47 -0.97 -1.82
C ALA A 160 -12.95 -0.87 -3.28
N VAL A 161 -12.35 -1.64 -4.19
CA VAL A 161 -12.62 -1.61 -5.65
C VAL A 161 -13.80 -2.51 -6.04
N GLY A 162 -14.07 -3.55 -5.27
CA GLY A 162 -15.05 -4.58 -5.60
C GLY A 162 -14.37 -5.87 -6.03
N ARG A 163 -14.91 -7.00 -5.55
CA ARG A 163 -14.35 -8.33 -5.77
C ARG A 163 -14.38 -8.74 -7.24
N GLU A 164 -15.37 -8.26 -7.99
CA GLU A 164 -15.55 -8.63 -9.39
C GLU A 164 -14.37 -8.23 -10.27
N VAL A 165 -13.68 -7.12 -9.95
CA VAL A 165 -12.49 -6.68 -10.70
C VAL A 165 -11.32 -7.62 -10.45
N PHE A 166 -11.17 -8.08 -9.21
CA PHE A 166 -10.11 -9.00 -8.79
C PHE A 166 -10.35 -10.42 -9.29
N GLU A 167 -11.59 -10.91 -9.21
CA GLU A 167 -11.98 -12.22 -9.72
C GLU A 167 -11.80 -12.30 -11.24
N LYS A 168 -12.19 -11.26 -11.97
CA LYS A 168 -11.97 -11.20 -13.42
C LYS A 168 -10.47 -11.18 -13.77
N ALA A 169 -9.69 -10.37 -13.05
CA ALA A 169 -8.24 -10.33 -13.27
C ALA A 169 -7.54 -11.65 -12.90
N ALA A 170 -8.03 -12.37 -11.89
CA ALA A 170 -7.50 -13.65 -11.47
C ALA A 170 -7.64 -14.76 -12.53
N GLN A 171 -8.62 -14.66 -13.44
CA GLN A 171 -8.86 -15.67 -14.49
C GLN A 171 -7.73 -15.73 -15.53
N SER A 172 -7.01 -14.64 -15.75
CA SER A 172 -5.88 -14.57 -16.69
C SER A 172 -4.51 -14.66 -16.02
N LEU A 173 -4.47 -14.81 -14.69
CA LEU A 173 -3.24 -14.85 -13.92
C LEU A 173 -2.82 -16.27 -13.54
N PRO A 174 -1.51 -16.50 -13.29
CA PRO A 174 -1.03 -17.77 -12.75
C PRO A 174 -1.72 -18.14 -11.44
N ARG A 175 -1.75 -19.44 -11.13
CA ARG A 175 -2.46 -20.00 -9.96
C ARG A 175 -2.15 -19.26 -8.65
N ASP A 176 -0.88 -18.99 -8.37
CA ASP A 176 -0.46 -18.36 -7.12
C ASP A 176 -1.04 -16.94 -6.96
N TRP A 177 -1.14 -16.21 -8.07
CA TRP A 177 -1.80 -14.90 -8.10
C TRP A 177 -3.30 -15.02 -7.97
N ALA A 178 -3.93 -15.98 -8.67
CA ALA A 178 -5.36 -16.19 -8.59
C ALA A 178 -5.80 -16.54 -7.16
N GLU A 179 -5.06 -17.43 -6.48
CA GLU A 179 -5.31 -17.79 -5.07
C GLU A 179 -5.20 -16.56 -4.16
N LEU A 180 -4.16 -15.73 -4.32
CA LEU A 180 -3.99 -14.52 -3.51
C LEU A 180 -5.12 -13.50 -3.71
N LEU A 181 -5.60 -13.32 -4.95
CA LEU A 181 -6.61 -12.31 -5.26
C LEU A 181 -8.03 -12.75 -4.88
N THR A 182 -8.28 -14.06 -4.84
CA THR A 182 -9.62 -14.64 -4.55
C THR A 182 -9.82 -15.03 -3.09
N THR A 183 -8.75 -15.20 -2.30
CA THR A 183 -8.79 -15.46 -0.84
C THR A 183 -9.03 -14.18 -0.05
#